data_AF-A0A160VGE5-F1
#
_entry.id   AF-A0A160VGE5-F1
#
_cell.length_a   1.000
_cell.length_b   1.000
_cell.length_c   1.000
_cell.angle_alpha   90.00
_cell.angle_beta   90.00
_cell.angle_gamma   90.00
#
_symmetry.space_group_name_H-M   'P 1'
#
loop_
_entity.id
_entity.type
_entity.pdbx_description
1 polymer ?
#
loop_
_entity_poly.entity_id
_entity_poly.type
_entity_poly.pdbx_seq_one_letter_code
_entity_poly.pdbx_strand_id
1 'polypeptide(L)'
;MPQPLNHRTARRSVEDVGRHSLSAWNYSQIVTTNSNQEVIDQMKPTVGSISLSGAVNTNLKHMWSWHNQDHSYIDLSNNSWNNSGQEWIDPNVHVFINNDNNSNNEDRIRVYYNNGDAIEINDEIDFTFNGKTLNIPNKTFTIENNQSLSLEGTLSHGTISVPANSPTEIFSKIEGPARDYGTWSIKIEEDGRWVETYTYEDQNNQSNWLNAYVDSTIAEWEVDGDTLFVTYHFDDVWYQGNEFFGAAHGTWYYQIAYIYQKNEDELTLTNEWNVCENEPWCLNGREHQLGIDSESLEELKYIWKLDFSKTPPAN
;
A
#
# COMPACT_ATOMS: atom_id res chain seq x y z
N MET A 1 6.54 3.91 -18.40
CA MET A 1 6.43 3.89 -19.89
C MET A 1 6.35 2.43 -20.32
N PRO A 2 5.67 2.05 -21.42
CA PRO A 2 5.65 0.64 -21.85
C PRO A 2 7.06 0.23 -22.26
N GLN A 3 7.60 -0.84 -21.66
CA GLN A 3 8.85 -1.40 -22.12
C GLN A 3 8.71 -1.84 -23.60
N PRO A 4 9.73 -1.62 -24.44
CA PRO A 4 9.68 -2.03 -25.84
C PRO A 4 9.57 -3.56 -25.95
N LEU A 5 8.47 -4.00 -26.56
CA LEU A 5 8.13 -5.39 -26.87
C LEU A 5 9.23 -6.03 -27.74
N ASN A 6 10.04 -6.90 -27.13
CA ASN A 6 10.86 -7.83 -27.89
C ASN A 6 10.00 -9.04 -28.24
N HIS A 7 9.43 -9.04 -29.46
CA HIS A 7 8.89 -10.26 -30.05
C HIS A 7 10.03 -11.27 -30.30
N ARG A 8 10.18 -12.25 -29.41
CA ARG A 8 10.89 -13.50 -29.68
C ARG A 8 10.21 -14.66 -28.96
N THR A 9 9.31 -15.34 -29.67
CA THR A 9 8.89 -16.71 -29.34
C THR A 9 9.93 -17.70 -29.85
N ALA A 10 10.62 -18.42 -28.94
CA ALA A 10 10.95 -19.84 -29.06
C ALA A 10 12.02 -20.31 -28.03
N ARG A 11 11.58 -21.07 -27.00
CA ARG A 11 12.00 -22.46 -26.66
C ARG A 11 11.43 -22.84 -25.29
N ARG A 12 10.38 -23.67 -25.29
CA ARG A 12 9.65 -24.10 -24.10
C ARG A 12 10.27 -25.33 -23.41
N SER A 13 10.25 -25.38 -22.08
CA SER A 13 10.08 -26.61 -21.28
C SER A 13 8.81 -26.45 -20.43
N VAL A 14 7.65 -26.64 -21.06
CA VAL A 14 6.31 -26.42 -20.44
C VAL A 14 6.04 -27.38 -19.29
N GLU A 15 6.61 -28.59 -19.36
CA GLU A 15 6.45 -29.66 -18.38
C GLU A 15 7.02 -29.30 -17.00
N ASP A 16 7.95 -28.34 -16.95
CA ASP A 16 8.63 -28.00 -15.71
C ASP A 16 7.84 -27.02 -14.83
N VAL A 17 7.03 -26.15 -15.43
CA VAL A 17 6.32 -25.05 -14.74
C VAL A 17 4.82 -25.34 -14.66
N GLY A 18 4.25 -26.07 -15.61
CA GLY A 18 2.84 -26.43 -15.55
C GLY A 18 2.46 -27.22 -14.30
N ARG A 19 1.16 -27.18 -13.94
CA ARG A 19 0.54 -27.85 -12.78
C ARG A 19 0.89 -27.26 -11.41
N HIS A 20 1.31 -26.01 -11.36
CA HIS A 20 1.52 -25.30 -10.10
C HIS A 20 0.31 -24.43 -9.76
N SER A 21 -0.02 -24.34 -8.47
CA SER A 21 -1.08 -23.48 -7.95
C SER A 21 -0.60 -22.66 -6.75
N LEU A 22 -1.09 -21.43 -6.66
CA LEU A 22 -0.84 -20.48 -5.59
C LEU A 22 -2.17 -20.08 -4.95
N SER A 23 -2.16 -19.92 -3.63
CA SER A 23 -3.12 -19.08 -2.91
C SER A 23 -2.35 -18.18 -1.96
N ALA A 24 -1.96 -16.97 -2.40
CA ALA A 24 -1.28 -16.00 -1.54
C ALA A 24 -1.16 -14.62 -2.19
N TRP A 25 -0.95 -13.62 -1.32
CA TRP A 25 -0.53 -12.25 -1.65
C TRP A 25 0.79 -11.98 -0.93
N ASN A 26 1.89 -11.76 -1.66
CA ASN A 26 3.21 -11.52 -1.08
C ASN A 26 3.94 -10.42 -1.87
N TYR A 27 3.65 -9.16 -1.59
CA TYR A 27 4.48 -8.05 -2.05
C TYR A 27 5.39 -7.58 -0.92
N SER A 28 6.59 -7.19 -1.27
CA SER A 28 7.48 -6.48 -0.37
C SER A 28 8.15 -5.30 -1.07
N GLN A 29 8.68 -4.39 -0.26
CA GLN A 29 9.47 -3.27 -0.75
C GLN A 29 10.88 -3.40 -0.20
N ILE A 30 11.85 -3.29 -1.09
CA ILE A 30 13.27 -3.24 -0.78
C ILE A 30 13.76 -1.81 -0.91
N VAL A 31 14.46 -1.35 0.12
CA VAL A 31 15.14 -0.06 0.17
C VAL A 31 16.64 -0.29 0.30
N THR A 32 17.42 0.43 -0.49
CA THR A 32 18.88 0.52 -0.34
C THR A 32 19.27 2.00 -0.23
N THR A 33 20.05 2.33 0.80
CA THR A 33 20.55 3.69 1.04
C THR A 33 22.08 3.72 1.03
N ASN A 34 22.71 4.85 0.71
CA ASN A 34 24.18 5.00 0.73
C ASN A 34 24.76 5.26 2.14
N SER A 35 23.89 5.51 3.12
CA SER A 35 24.20 5.78 4.52
C SER A 35 23.26 5.00 5.43
N ASN A 36 23.62 4.86 6.71
CA ASN A 36 22.74 4.20 7.69
C ASN A 36 21.52 5.10 7.93
N GLN A 37 20.33 4.57 7.69
CA GLN A 37 19.07 5.31 7.80
C GLN A 37 18.10 4.61 8.76
N GLU A 38 17.23 5.40 9.37
CA GLU A 38 16.01 4.91 10.01
C GLU A 38 14.86 5.20 9.07
N VAL A 39 14.37 4.20 8.36
CA VAL A 39 13.32 4.36 7.34
C VAL A 39 11.95 4.23 7.98
N ILE A 40 11.00 5.08 7.60
CA ILE A 40 9.59 4.93 7.97
C ILE A 40 9.04 3.64 7.35
N ASP A 41 8.52 2.77 8.20
CA ASP A 41 7.84 1.53 7.81
C ASP A 41 6.35 1.72 8.09
N GLN A 42 5.56 1.91 7.03
CA GLN A 42 4.12 2.16 7.14
C GLN A 42 3.33 0.95 7.69
N MET A 43 3.93 -0.23 7.72
CA MET A 43 3.32 -1.43 8.30
C MET A 43 3.63 -1.55 9.79
N LYS A 44 4.64 -0.83 10.30
CA LYS A 44 4.89 -0.77 11.73
C LYS A 44 3.92 0.18 12.42
N PRO A 45 3.39 -0.21 13.60
CA PRO A 45 2.62 0.69 14.44
C PRO A 45 3.42 1.95 14.78
N THR A 46 2.76 3.10 14.79
CA THR A 46 3.32 4.33 15.34
C THR A 46 3.61 4.18 16.83
N VAL A 47 4.54 4.98 17.35
CA VAL A 47 4.89 5.05 18.77
C VAL A 47 4.32 6.34 19.38
N GLY A 48 3.55 6.19 20.46
CA GLY A 48 2.87 7.32 21.12
C GLY A 48 1.43 7.50 20.64
N SER A 49 0.90 8.71 20.83
CA SER A 49 -0.45 9.10 20.42
C SER A 49 -0.63 10.61 20.53
N ILE A 50 -1.49 11.16 19.67
CA ILE A 50 -2.09 12.47 19.89
C ILE A 50 -3.44 12.26 20.59
N SER A 51 -3.61 12.87 21.75
CA SER A 51 -4.83 12.79 22.55
C SER A 51 -5.81 13.88 22.10
N LEU A 52 -7.06 13.47 21.91
CA LEU A 52 -8.20 14.37 21.79
C LEU A 52 -9.09 14.20 23.01
N SER A 53 -9.36 15.28 23.73
CA SER A 53 -10.11 15.23 25.00
C SER A 53 -11.14 16.35 25.12
N GLY A 54 -12.13 16.17 26.00
CA GLY A 54 -13.23 17.11 26.21
C GLY A 54 -14.54 16.58 25.63
N ALA A 55 -15.09 17.26 24.62
CA ALA A 55 -16.32 16.86 23.93
C ALA A 55 -16.23 15.46 23.27
N VAL A 56 -15.03 15.08 22.84
CA VAL A 56 -14.67 13.73 22.38
C VAL A 56 -13.42 13.31 23.13
N ASN A 57 -13.35 12.03 23.53
CA ASN A 57 -12.19 11.47 24.21
C ASN A 57 -11.67 10.27 23.41
N THR A 58 -10.58 10.46 22.67
CA THR A 58 -9.95 9.42 21.84
C THR A 58 -8.46 9.67 21.68
N ASN A 59 -7.74 8.67 21.17
CA ASN A 59 -6.33 8.80 20.80
C ASN A 59 -6.17 8.57 19.29
N LEU A 60 -5.50 9.50 18.63
CA LEU A 60 -5.05 9.36 17.25
C LEU A 60 -3.72 8.61 17.27
N LYS A 61 -3.71 7.44 16.64
CA LYS A 61 -2.57 6.51 16.59
C LYS A 61 -2.19 6.13 15.17
N HIS A 62 -2.79 6.78 14.18
CA HIS A 62 -2.46 6.58 12.79
C HIS A 62 -1.99 7.93 12.25
N MET A 63 -0.81 7.94 11.64
CA MET A 63 -0.19 9.14 11.06
C MET A 63 0.26 8.85 9.63
N TRP A 64 -0.19 9.66 8.68
CA TRP A 64 0.35 9.73 7.33
C TRP A 64 0.96 11.11 7.20
N SER A 65 2.13 11.20 6.59
CA SER A 65 2.79 12.48 6.45
C SER A 65 3.62 12.57 5.19
N TRP A 66 3.79 13.80 4.73
CA TRP A 66 4.83 14.17 3.80
C TRP A 66 5.60 15.34 4.39
N HIS A 67 6.94 15.32 4.27
CA HIS A 67 7.80 16.35 4.84
C HIS A 67 9.01 16.62 3.98
N ASN A 68 9.26 17.90 3.72
CA ASN A 68 10.52 18.41 3.22
C ASN A 68 11.02 19.55 4.14
N GLN A 69 12.11 20.22 3.75
CA GLN A 69 12.77 21.22 4.58
C GLN A 69 11.85 22.36 5.04
N ASP A 70 10.86 22.73 4.23
CA ASP A 70 10.01 23.91 4.46
C ASP A 70 8.54 23.54 4.73
N HIS A 71 8.10 22.37 4.28
CA HIS A 71 6.70 21.99 4.20
C HIS A 71 6.45 20.62 4.83
N SER A 72 5.35 20.52 5.56
CA SER A 72 4.87 19.34 6.25
C SER A 72 3.36 19.25 6.04
N TYR A 73 2.91 18.08 5.65
CA TYR A 73 1.50 17.71 5.57
C TYR A 73 1.30 16.48 6.42
N ILE A 74 0.33 16.52 7.33
CA ILE A 74 0.11 15.45 8.29
C ILE A 74 -1.39 15.18 8.41
N ASP A 75 -1.77 13.94 8.18
CA ASP A 75 -3.11 13.40 8.46
C ASP A 75 -2.98 12.50 9.68
N LEU A 76 -3.91 12.64 10.62
CA LEU A 76 -4.01 11.84 11.84
C LEU A 76 -5.39 11.24 11.95
N SER A 77 -5.47 9.99 12.40
CA SER A 77 -6.75 9.35 12.67
C SER A 77 -6.73 8.43 13.89
N ASN A 78 -7.89 8.25 14.51
CA ASN A 78 -8.14 7.16 15.46
C ASN A 78 -8.45 5.83 14.75
N ASN A 79 -8.71 5.85 13.44
CA ASN A 79 -8.90 4.67 12.61
C ASN A 79 -7.67 4.45 11.70
N SER A 80 -7.29 3.21 11.48
CA SER A 80 -6.20 2.89 10.55
C SER A 80 -6.64 3.09 9.11
N TRP A 81 -5.85 3.80 8.29
CA TRP A 81 -6.11 3.90 6.84
C TRP A 81 -5.89 2.57 6.12
N ASN A 82 -5.09 1.66 6.70
CA ASN A 82 -4.87 0.31 6.19
C ASN A 82 -5.95 -0.70 6.66
N ASN A 83 -6.96 -0.25 7.42
CA ASN A 83 -8.06 -1.08 7.90
C ASN A 83 -9.26 -1.07 6.93
N SER A 84 -9.00 -1.37 5.67
CA SER A 84 -10.04 -1.82 4.76
C SER A 84 -10.66 -3.11 5.35
N GLY A 85 -11.77 -2.96 6.10
CA GLY A 85 -12.59 -4.07 6.62
C GLY A 85 -12.71 -4.20 8.15
N GLN A 86 -12.22 -3.24 8.95
CA GLN A 86 -12.59 -3.15 10.38
C GLN A 86 -13.79 -2.22 10.60
N GLU A 87 -14.58 -2.49 11.65
CA GLU A 87 -15.69 -1.61 12.05
C GLU A 87 -15.15 -0.21 12.34
N TRP A 88 -15.73 0.80 11.69
CA TRP A 88 -15.40 2.20 11.92
C TRP A 88 -15.57 2.54 13.40
N ILE A 89 -14.52 3.08 14.04
CA ILE A 89 -14.63 3.58 15.41
C ILE A 89 -15.55 4.80 15.40
N ASP A 90 -16.55 4.80 16.28
CA ASP A 90 -17.50 5.90 16.50
C ASP A 90 -17.18 6.62 17.83
N PRO A 91 -16.91 7.94 17.83
CA PRO A 91 -16.79 8.78 16.64
C PRO A 91 -15.50 8.52 15.86
N ASN A 92 -15.58 8.70 14.55
CA ASN A 92 -14.41 8.71 13.67
C ASN A 92 -13.80 10.11 13.72
N VAL A 93 -12.49 10.18 13.92
CA VAL A 93 -11.77 11.44 14.09
C VAL A 93 -10.64 11.52 13.08
N HIS A 94 -10.60 12.63 12.35
CA HIS A 94 -9.51 13.01 11.45
C HIS A 94 -8.97 14.39 11.79
N VAL A 95 -7.66 14.52 11.83
CA VAL A 95 -6.98 15.81 12.01
C VAL A 95 -6.00 16.01 10.88
N PHE A 96 -6.19 17.09 10.13
CA PHE A 96 -5.29 17.52 9.07
C PHE A 96 -4.54 18.74 9.56
N ILE A 97 -3.21 18.70 9.54
CA ILE A 97 -2.35 19.84 9.86
C ILE A 97 -1.28 20.02 8.81
N ASN A 98 -0.98 21.26 8.48
CA ASN A 98 0.08 21.60 7.54
C ASN A 98 0.67 22.98 7.83
N ASN A 99 1.90 23.21 7.36
CA ASN A 99 2.57 24.52 7.47
C ASN A 99 2.76 25.18 6.10
N ASP A 100 1.98 24.79 5.09
CA ASP A 100 2.07 25.35 3.74
C ASP A 100 1.20 26.60 3.62
N ASN A 101 1.85 27.76 3.59
CA ASN A 101 1.23 29.08 3.46
C ASN A 101 0.51 29.31 2.12
N ASN A 102 0.61 28.39 1.15
CA ASN A 102 0.13 28.60 -0.21
C ASN A 102 -1.17 27.83 -0.54
N SER A 103 -1.83 27.24 0.45
CA SER A 103 -2.97 26.34 0.22
C SER A 103 -4.26 26.80 0.93
N ASN A 104 -5.39 26.48 0.30
CA ASN A 104 -6.72 26.46 0.93
C ASN A 104 -6.85 25.31 1.97
N ASN A 105 -5.73 24.72 2.43
CA ASN A 105 -5.74 23.65 3.42
C ASN A 105 -5.58 24.30 4.78
N GLU A 106 -6.70 24.76 5.32
CA GLU A 106 -6.77 25.15 6.72
C GLU A 106 -6.57 23.89 7.59
N ASP A 107 -5.82 24.05 8.68
CA ASP A 107 -5.75 23.02 9.72
C ASP A 107 -7.16 22.70 10.20
N ARG A 108 -7.46 21.41 10.29
CA ARG A 108 -8.83 20.96 10.46
C ARG A 108 -8.95 19.74 11.34
N ILE A 109 -9.86 19.82 12.30
CA ILE A 109 -10.33 18.68 13.10
C ILE A 109 -11.73 18.32 12.63
N ARG A 110 -11.92 17.05 12.27
CA ARG A 110 -13.21 16.48 11.89
C ARG A 110 -13.56 15.33 12.82
N VAL A 111 -14.76 15.38 13.38
CA VAL A 111 -15.36 14.32 14.15
C VAL A 111 -16.67 13.92 13.46
N TYR A 112 -16.79 12.66 13.07
CA TYR A 112 -18.00 12.11 12.46
C TYR A 112 -18.62 11.08 13.39
N TYR A 113 -19.92 11.20 13.62
CA TYR A 113 -20.70 10.28 14.42
C TYR A 113 -21.59 9.40 13.53
N ASN A 114 -21.89 8.19 13.98
CA ASN A 114 -22.78 7.26 13.26
C ASN A 114 -24.21 7.78 13.06
N ASN A 115 -24.65 8.75 13.86
CA ASN A 115 -25.97 9.36 13.75
C ASN A 115 -26.05 10.48 12.68
N GLY A 116 -24.94 10.77 12.00
CA GLY A 116 -24.84 11.81 10.98
C GLY A 116 -24.45 13.19 11.51
N ASP A 117 -24.28 13.34 12.83
CA ASP A 117 -23.74 14.57 13.41
C ASP A 117 -22.23 14.69 13.12
N ALA A 118 -21.73 15.92 13.08
CA ALA A 118 -20.31 16.19 12.88
C ALA A 118 -19.85 17.42 13.68
N ILE A 119 -18.58 17.40 14.10
CA ILE A 119 -17.86 18.58 14.59
C ILE A 119 -16.76 18.88 13.58
N GLU A 120 -16.76 20.09 13.03
CA GLU A 120 -15.67 20.60 12.18
C GLU A 120 -15.07 21.85 12.81
N ILE A 121 -13.76 21.85 13.02
CA ILE A 121 -13.00 22.99 13.51
C ILE A 121 -11.95 23.31 12.46
N ASN A 122 -11.96 24.53 11.94
CA ASN A 122 -10.90 25.06 11.08
C ASN A 122 -10.20 26.18 11.85
N ASP A 123 -9.05 25.85 12.45
CA ASP A 123 -8.27 26.76 13.29
C ASP A 123 -6.81 26.28 13.31
N GLU A 124 -5.87 27.22 13.28
CA GLU A 124 -4.43 26.96 13.17
C GLU A 124 -3.92 26.07 14.31
N ILE A 125 -3.17 25.02 14.04
CA ILE A 125 -2.67 24.12 15.07
C ILE A 125 -1.16 24.31 15.15
N ASP A 126 -0.65 24.79 16.28
CA ASP A 126 0.78 24.83 16.52
C ASP A 126 1.33 23.40 16.56
N PHE A 127 2.35 23.10 15.76
CA PHE A 127 3.02 21.80 15.79
C PHE A 127 4.51 21.90 15.45
N THR A 128 5.27 20.87 15.84
CA THR A 128 6.59 20.61 15.29
C THR A 128 6.63 19.22 14.68
N PHE A 129 7.23 19.11 13.49
CA PHE A 129 7.43 17.84 12.80
C PHE A 129 8.83 17.80 12.18
N ASN A 130 9.55 16.71 12.43
CA ASN A 130 10.91 16.51 11.91
C ASN A 130 10.98 15.45 10.79
N GLY A 131 9.85 15.16 10.15
CA GLY A 131 9.70 14.09 9.17
C GLY A 131 9.34 12.72 9.76
N LYS A 132 9.52 12.50 11.07
CA LYS A 132 9.22 11.22 11.74
C LYS A 132 8.33 11.35 12.96
N THR A 133 8.58 12.39 13.76
CA THR A 133 7.93 12.62 15.04
C THR A 133 7.20 13.94 15.01
N LEU A 134 5.89 13.85 15.23
CA LEU A 134 4.99 14.96 15.45
C LEU A 134 4.87 15.27 16.93
N ASN A 135 4.91 16.55 17.26
CA ASN A 135 4.57 17.05 18.58
C ASN A 135 3.57 18.20 18.46
N ILE A 136 2.44 18.06 19.15
CA ILE A 136 1.39 19.08 19.25
C ILE A 136 1.32 19.54 20.71
N PRO A 137 1.68 20.80 21.03
CA PRO A 137 1.42 21.40 22.33
C PRO A 137 -0.08 21.44 22.61
N ASN A 138 -0.47 21.44 23.89
CA ASN A 138 -1.88 21.53 24.24
C ASN A 138 -2.55 22.78 23.67
N LYS A 139 -3.48 22.56 22.74
CA LYS A 139 -4.38 23.59 22.22
C LYS A 139 -5.82 23.21 22.56
N THR A 140 -6.58 24.18 23.07
CA THR A 140 -8.00 24.01 23.39
C THR A 140 -8.84 24.86 22.44
N PHE A 141 -9.83 24.22 21.82
CA PHE A 141 -10.80 24.79 20.90
C PHE A 141 -12.14 24.92 21.61
N THR A 142 -12.81 26.04 21.36
CA THR A 142 -14.20 26.24 21.82
C THR A 142 -15.13 25.74 20.73
N ILE A 143 -16.06 24.86 21.08
CA ILE A 143 -17.10 24.38 20.16
C ILE A 143 -18.48 24.88 20.63
N GLU A 144 -19.52 24.59 19.87
CA GLU A 144 -20.89 24.99 20.22
C GLU A 144 -21.31 24.48 21.62
N ASN A 145 -22.29 25.16 22.23
CA ASN A 145 -22.83 24.84 23.56
C ASN A 145 -21.84 24.95 24.73
N ASN A 146 -20.82 25.82 24.62
CA ASN A 146 -19.77 26.01 25.64
C ASN A 146 -18.98 24.72 25.96
N GLN A 147 -18.97 23.75 25.05
CA GLN A 147 -18.07 22.62 25.15
C GLN A 147 -16.68 23.00 24.64
N SER A 148 -15.68 22.24 25.06
CA SER A 148 -14.30 22.43 24.62
C SER A 148 -13.70 21.11 24.15
N LEU A 149 -12.72 21.22 23.27
CA LEU A 149 -11.96 20.11 22.74
C LEU A 149 -10.49 20.46 22.86
N SER A 150 -9.68 19.57 23.40
CA SER A 150 -8.24 19.79 23.58
C SER A 150 -7.46 18.73 22.80
N LEU A 151 -6.45 19.18 22.06
CA LEU A 151 -5.56 18.36 21.23
C LEU A 151 -4.12 18.53 21.74
N GLU A 152 -3.46 17.42 22.08
CA GLU A 152 -2.06 17.45 22.52
C GLU A 152 -1.38 16.08 22.35
N GLY A 153 -0.05 16.07 22.28
CA GLY A 153 0.72 14.84 22.44
C GLY A 153 1.90 14.72 21.49
N THR A 154 2.47 13.52 21.48
CA THR A 154 3.61 13.18 20.63
C THR A 154 3.35 11.85 19.95
N LEU A 155 3.56 11.81 18.64
CA LEU A 155 3.35 10.62 17.81
C LEU A 155 4.51 10.48 16.83
N SER A 156 5.12 9.30 16.79
CA SER A 156 6.22 8.97 15.89
C SER A 156 5.82 7.85 14.93
N HIS A 157 6.28 7.94 13.68
CA HIS A 157 6.25 6.81 12.75
C HIS A 157 7.01 5.61 13.33
N GLY A 158 6.54 4.40 13.01
CA GLY A 158 7.33 3.19 13.20
C GLY A 158 8.51 3.19 12.21
N THR A 159 9.72 2.89 12.69
CA THR A 159 10.91 2.87 11.83
C THR A 159 11.58 1.51 11.78
N ILE A 160 12.40 1.33 10.74
CA ILE A 160 13.29 0.19 10.56
C ILE A 160 14.68 0.68 10.19
N SER A 161 15.69 0.11 10.83
CA SER A 161 17.09 0.41 10.53
C SER A 161 17.47 -0.18 9.17
N VAL A 162 17.95 0.66 8.27
CA VAL A 162 18.50 0.29 6.95
C VAL A 162 20.00 0.58 6.95
N PRO A 163 20.87 -0.44 7.02
CA PRO A 163 22.29 -0.25 6.92
C PRO A 163 22.72 0.26 5.54
N ALA A 164 23.77 1.08 5.52
CA ALA A 164 24.33 1.59 4.28
C ALA A 164 24.68 0.46 3.31
N ASN A 165 24.34 0.68 2.04
CA ASN A 165 24.61 -0.19 0.89
C ASN A 165 24.09 -1.62 1.05
N SER A 166 23.04 -1.80 1.86
CA SER A 166 22.44 -3.11 2.15
C SER A 166 20.95 -3.10 1.79
N PRO A 167 20.52 -3.90 0.80
CA PRO A 167 19.10 -4.05 0.49
C PRO A 167 18.34 -4.55 1.72
N THR A 168 17.34 -3.78 2.15
CA THR A 168 16.55 -4.06 3.36
C THR A 168 15.06 -4.10 3.02
N GLU A 169 14.37 -5.14 3.49
CA GLU A 169 12.93 -5.29 3.34
C GLU A 169 12.18 -4.48 4.40
N ILE A 170 11.30 -3.58 3.96
CA ILE A 170 10.59 -2.62 4.83
C ILE A 170 9.06 -2.70 4.75
N PHE A 171 8.52 -3.55 3.87
CA PHE A 171 7.10 -3.89 3.79
C PHE A 171 6.97 -5.42 3.80
N SER A 172 7.13 -6.03 4.96
CA SER A 172 6.93 -7.48 5.08
C SER A 172 5.53 -7.73 5.65
N LYS A 173 4.70 -8.41 4.85
CA LYS A 173 3.41 -9.06 5.17
C LYS A 173 2.61 -8.48 6.36
N ILE A 174 1.43 -7.94 6.07
CA ILE A 174 0.38 -7.82 7.09
C ILE A 174 0.01 -9.24 7.55
N GLU A 175 0.30 -9.59 8.80
CA GLU A 175 -0.23 -10.82 9.39
C GLU A 175 -1.76 -10.69 9.52
N GLY A 176 -2.49 -11.40 8.66
CA GLY A 176 -3.95 -11.54 8.76
C GLY A 176 -4.62 -11.57 7.39
N PRO A 177 -5.82 -12.15 7.27
CA PRO A 177 -6.63 -11.99 6.07
C PRO A 177 -6.99 -10.50 5.93
N ALA A 178 -6.55 -9.87 4.85
CA ALA A 178 -7.08 -8.56 4.47
C ALA A 178 -8.58 -8.76 4.22
N ARG A 179 -9.44 -8.21 5.09
CA ARG A 179 -10.89 -8.48 5.05
C ARG A 179 -11.55 -7.99 3.77
N ASP A 180 -10.99 -6.96 3.13
CA ASP A 180 -11.56 -6.33 1.93
C ASP A 180 -11.00 -6.86 0.60
N TYR A 181 -9.95 -7.69 0.64
CA TYR A 181 -9.40 -8.29 -0.57
C TYR A 181 -9.60 -9.79 -0.48
N GLY A 182 -10.58 -10.29 -1.23
CA GLY A 182 -10.94 -11.69 -1.33
C GLY A 182 -9.76 -12.64 -1.54
N THR A 183 -10.02 -13.95 -1.53
CA THR A 183 -8.96 -14.92 -1.82
C THR A 183 -8.55 -14.81 -3.29
N TRP A 184 -7.25 -14.66 -3.52
CA TRP A 184 -6.68 -14.70 -4.86
C TRP A 184 -5.92 -16.01 -5.03
N SER A 185 -6.09 -16.62 -6.20
CA SER A 185 -5.40 -17.84 -6.56
C SER A 185 -4.95 -17.79 -8.01
N ILE A 186 -3.82 -18.43 -8.29
CA ILE A 186 -3.26 -18.54 -9.64
C ILE A 186 -3.02 -20.02 -9.92
N LYS A 187 -3.41 -20.45 -11.12
CA LYS A 187 -3.12 -21.79 -11.64
C LYS A 187 -2.35 -21.68 -12.96
N ILE A 188 -1.19 -22.35 -13.01
CA ILE A 188 -0.34 -22.43 -14.21
C ILE A 188 -0.63 -23.76 -14.90
N GLU A 189 -1.28 -23.72 -16.06
CA GLU A 189 -1.70 -24.90 -16.82
C GLU A 189 -0.67 -25.28 -17.90
N GLU A 190 -0.47 -26.58 -18.13
CA GLU A 190 0.51 -27.11 -19.11
C GLU A 190 0.15 -26.80 -20.57
N ASP A 191 -1.05 -26.33 -20.86
CA ASP A 191 -1.42 -25.90 -22.22
C ASP A 191 -0.98 -24.46 -22.52
N GLY A 192 -0.30 -23.80 -21.57
CA GLY A 192 0.17 -22.43 -21.70
C GLY A 192 -0.79 -21.39 -21.11
N ARG A 193 -1.83 -21.83 -20.38
CA ARG A 193 -2.80 -20.92 -19.73
C ARG A 193 -2.38 -20.57 -18.31
N TRP A 194 -2.45 -19.29 -18.00
CA TRP A 194 -2.32 -18.71 -16.67
C TRP A 194 -3.71 -18.26 -16.23
N VAL A 195 -4.25 -18.87 -15.18
CA VAL A 195 -5.61 -18.61 -14.71
C VAL A 195 -5.56 -17.99 -13.33
N GLU A 196 -5.98 -16.74 -13.24
CA GLU A 196 -6.16 -16.04 -11.98
C GLU A 196 -7.63 -16.10 -11.57
N THR A 197 -7.89 -16.34 -10.29
CA THR A 197 -9.24 -16.33 -9.73
C THR A 197 -9.25 -15.53 -8.45
N TYR A 198 -10.10 -14.52 -8.40
CA TYR A 198 -10.33 -13.67 -7.26
C TYR A 198 -11.72 -13.94 -6.70
N THR A 199 -11.81 -14.29 -5.43
CA THR A 199 -13.07 -14.61 -4.74
C THR A 199 -13.28 -13.68 -3.56
N TYR A 200 -14.24 -12.77 -3.63
CA TYR A 200 -14.58 -11.84 -2.56
C TYR A 200 -15.93 -12.19 -1.92
N GLU A 201 -15.99 -12.17 -0.59
CA GLU A 201 -17.23 -12.31 0.17
C GLU A 201 -17.60 -10.97 0.80
N ASP A 202 -18.76 -10.43 0.44
CA ASP A 202 -19.29 -9.21 1.07
C ASP A 202 -19.84 -9.54 2.47
N GLN A 203 -19.08 -9.16 3.50
CA GLN A 203 -19.47 -9.37 4.90
C GLN A 203 -20.42 -8.29 5.45
N ASN A 204 -20.67 -7.20 4.71
CA ASN A 204 -21.46 -6.05 5.18
C ASN A 204 -22.95 -6.12 4.82
N ASN A 205 -23.43 -7.27 4.35
CA ASN A 205 -24.80 -7.39 3.90
C ASN A 205 -25.76 -7.62 5.09
N GLN A 206 -26.63 -6.65 5.36
CA GLN A 206 -27.78 -6.77 6.29
C GLN A 206 -28.84 -7.78 5.81
N SER A 207 -28.67 -8.38 4.62
CA SER A 207 -29.49 -9.47 4.13
C SER A 207 -28.77 -10.82 4.32
N ASN A 208 -29.47 -11.85 4.80
CA ASN A 208 -28.96 -13.19 5.08
C ASN A 208 -28.51 -14.00 3.83
N TRP A 209 -28.01 -13.34 2.79
CA TRP A 209 -27.55 -13.94 1.54
C TRP A 209 -26.02 -13.77 1.46
N LEU A 210 -25.29 -14.88 1.57
CA LEU A 210 -23.86 -14.95 1.26
C LEU A 210 -23.69 -14.73 -0.25
N ASN A 211 -23.27 -13.53 -0.64
CA ASN A 211 -22.90 -13.23 -2.02
C ASN A 211 -21.37 -13.33 -2.15
N ALA A 212 -20.88 -14.52 -2.50
CA ALA A 212 -19.50 -14.69 -2.93
C ALA A 212 -19.40 -14.29 -4.41
N TYR A 213 -18.58 -13.29 -4.71
CA TYR A 213 -18.26 -12.88 -6.07
C TYR A 213 -16.97 -13.55 -6.50
N VAL A 214 -17.01 -14.26 -7.62
CA VAL A 214 -15.82 -14.90 -8.23
C VAL A 214 -15.58 -14.24 -9.57
N ASP A 215 -14.40 -13.66 -9.74
CA ASP A 215 -13.91 -13.14 -11.01
C ASP A 215 -12.65 -13.88 -11.44
N SER A 216 -12.41 -13.98 -12.74
CA SER A 216 -11.26 -14.70 -13.28
C SER A 216 -10.65 -14.02 -14.49
N THR A 217 -9.32 -13.91 -14.48
CA THR A 217 -8.53 -13.38 -15.60
C THR A 217 -7.70 -14.52 -16.19
N ILE A 218 -7.68 -14.62 -17.52
CA ILE A 218 -6.88 -15.61 -18.25
C ILE A 218 -5.77 -14.87 -18.99
N ALA A 219 -4.55 -15.36 -18.84
CA ALA A 219 -3.36 -14.91 -19.55
C ALA A 219 -2.65 -16.10 -20.22
N GLU A 220 -1.76 -15.81 -21.14
CA GLU A 220 -0.86 -16.79 -21.74
C GLU A 220 0.50 -16.73 -21.05
N TRP A 221 1.21 -17.85 -20.95
CA TRP A 221 2.57 -17.85 -20.43
C TRP A 221 3.56 -18.59 -21.32
N GLU A 222 4.81 -18.12 -21.29
CA GLU A 222 5.94 -18.77 -21.95
C GLU A 222 7.23 -18.65 -21.13
N VAL A 223 8.23 -19.47 -21.46
CA VAL A 223 9.54 -19.45 -20.81
C VAL A 223 10.61 -19.18 -21.85
N ASP A 224 11.54 -18.28 -21.52
CA ASP A 224 12.80 -18.09 -22.22
C ASP A 224 13.94 -18.02 -21.19
N GLY A 225 14.84 -18.98 -21.25
CA GLY A 225 15.91 -19.14 -20.25
C GLY A 225 15.38 -19.37 -18.83
N ASP A 226 15.76 -18.49 -17.92
CA ASP A 226 15.36 -18.45 -16.50
C ASP A 226 14.18 -17.50 -16.23
N THR A 227 13.55 -17.01 -17.30
CA THR A 227 12.45 -16.05 -17.21
C THR A 227 11.14 -16.67 -17.71
N LEU A 228 10.08 -16.50 -16.92
CA LEU A 228 8.70 -16.82 -17.27
C LEU A 228 7.97 -15.51 -17.60
N PHE A 229 7.42 -15.42 -18.81
CA PHE A 229 6.63 -14.29 -19.27
C PHE A 229 5.14 -14.62 -19.18
N VAL A 230 4.36 -13.79 -18.50
CA VAL A 230 2.89 -13.86 -18.46
C VAL A 230 2.33 -12.71 -19.27
N THR A 231 1.53 -12.99 -20.28
CA THR A 231 0.95 -12.02 -21.20
C THR A 231 -0.56 -11.97 -21.06
N TYR A 232 -1.06 -10.84 -20.60
CA TYR A 232 -2.48 -10.52 -20.47
C TYR A 232 -2.98 -9.85 -21.73
N HIS A 233 -4.20 -10.23 -22.13
CA HIS A 233 -4.90 -9.66 -23.27
C HIS A 233 -6.24 -9.12 -22.80
N PHE A 234 -6.44 -7.81 -22.91
CA PHE A 234 -7.72 -7.17 -22.59
C PHE A 234 -8.32 -6.58 -23.87
N ASP A 235 -9.52 -7.00 -24.22
CA ASP A 235 -10.31 -6.47 -25.32
C ASP A 235 -11.44 -5.56 -24.79
N ASP A 236 -11.49 -4.32 -25.29
CA ASP A 236 -12.64 -3.40 -25.23
C ASP A 236 -13.16 -3.02 -23.81
N VAL A 237 -12.28 -2.44 -22.97
CA VAL A 237 -12.60 -2.01 -21.58
C VAL A 237 -13.06 -0.54 -21.52
N TRP A 238 -14.17 -0.26 -20.81
CA TRP A 238 -14.69 1.09 -20.51
C TRP A 238 -14.24 1.60 -19.12
N TYR A 239 -14.03 2.91 -18.99
CA TYR A 239 -13.40 3.54 -17.82
C TYR A 239 -14.28 4.53 -17.05
N GLN A 240 -14.14 4.55 -15.72
CA GLN A 240 -14.36 5.72 -14.84
C GLN A 240 -13.29 5.75 -13.72
N GLY A 241 -12.52 6.84 -13.62
CA GLY A 241 -11.85 7.25 -12.37
C GLY A 241 -10.37 6.88 -12.19
N ASN A 242 -9.56 7.89 -11.89
CA ASN A 242 -8.08 7.88 -11.86
C ASN A 242 -7.57 7.04 -10.70
N GLU A 243 -6.98 5.86 -10.95
CA GLU A 243 -6.02 5.24 -10.02
C GLU A 243 -5.21 4.11 -10.71
N PHE A 244 -3.90 4.20 -10.52
CA PHE A 244 -2.85 3.18 -10.68
C PHE A 244 -2.35 2.64 -12.03
N PHE A 245 -3.11 2.52 -13.12
CA PHE A 245 -2.53 2.05 -14.40
C PHE A 245 -3.19 2.72 -15.62
N GLY A 246 -2.45 3.56 -16.33
CA GLY A 246 -2.98 4.33 -17.46
C GLY A 246 -3.13 3.48 -18.73
N ALA A 247 -4.37 3.22 -19.14
CA ALA A 247 -4.71 2.60 -20.42
C ALA A 247 -5.85 3.36 -21.13
N ALA A 248 -5.68 3.62 -22.43
CA ALA A 248 -6.63 4.24 -23.38
C ALA A 248 -7.47 3.19 -24.15
N HIS A 249 -8.33 3.58 -25.10
CA HIS A 249 -9.09 2.62 -25.93
C HIS A 249 -8.18 1.72 -26.80
N GLY A 250 -8.43 0.40 -26.82
CA GLY A 250 -7.75 -0.55 -27.71
C GLY A 250 -7.62 -1.95 -27.11
N THR A 251 -7.05 -2.89 -27.88
CA THR A 251 -6.57 -4.16 -27.31
C THR A 251 -5.28 -3.89 -26.53
N TRP A 252 -5.28 -4.24 -25.25
CA TRP A 252 -4.11 -4.09 -24.39
C TRP A 252 -3.39 -5.41 -24.24
N TYR A 253 -2.09 -5.35 -24.51
CA TYR A 253 -1.15 -6.42 -24.24
C TYR A 253 -0.27 -5.96 -23.09
N TYR A 254 -0.33 -6.67 -21.97
CA TYR A 254 0.53 -6.40 -20.82
C TYR A 254 1.32 -7.67 -20.51
N GLN A 255 2.64 -7.55 -20.42
CA GLN A 255 3.51 -8.70 -20.15
C GLN A 255 4.29 -8.46 -18.87
N ILE A 256 4.26 -9.46 -17.98
CA ILE A 256 5.08 -9.50 -16.75
C ILE A 256 6.17 -10.53 -16.94
N ALA A 257 7.41 -10.16 -16.59
CA ALA A 257 8.55 -11.07 -16.58
C ALA A 257 8.86 -11.49 -15.13
N TYR A 258 8.86 -12.80 -14.87
CA TYR A 258 9.24 -13.38 -13.60
C TYR A 258 10.53 -14.19 -13.75
N ILE A 259 11.48 -13.98 -12.85
CA ILE A 259 12.57 -14.94 -12.65
C ILE A 259 11.97 -16.13 -11.91
N TYR A 260 12.14 -17.34 -12.45
CA TYR A 260 11.61 -18.54 -11.81
C TYR A 260 12.71 -19.39 -11.15
N GLN A 261 12.40 -19.92 -9.97
CA GLN A 261 13.23 -20.88 -9.24
C GLN A 261 12.37 -22.11 -8.93
N LYS A 262 12.88 -23.30 -9.25
CA LYS A 262 12.15 -24.56 -9.09
C LYS A 262 12.93 -25.51 -8.19
N ASN A 263 12.25 -26.03 -7.17
CA ASN A 263 12.73 -27.08 -6.28
C ASN A 263 11.68 -28.19 -6.19
N GLU A 264 11.86 -29.26 -6.97
CA GLU A 264 10.96 -30.43 -7.01
C GLU A 264 9.47 -30.06 -7.29
N ASP A 265 8.68 -29.89 -6.24
CA ASP A 265 7.25 -29.60 -6.25
C ASP A 265 6.92 -28.14 -5.87
N GLU A 266 7.94 -27.33 -5.64
CA GLU A 266 7.85 -25.90 -5.35
C GLU A 266 8.37 -25.07 -6.54
N LEU A 267 7.63 -24.00 -6.85
CA LEU A 267 7.98 -23.01 -7.86
C LEU A 267 7.87 -21.62 -7.23
N THR A 268 8.97 -20.89 -7.19
CA THR A 268 8.98 -19.48 -6.82
C THR A 268 9.11 -18.62 -8.07
N LEU A 269 8.20 -17.67 -8.25
CA LEU A 269 8.29 -16.63 -9.28
C LEU A 269 8.58 -15.29 -8.59
N THR A 270 9.61 -14.59 -9.05
CA THR A 270 10.00 -13.27 -8.53
C THR A 270 9.91 -12.25 -9.65
N ASN A 271 9.10 -11.21 -9.45
CA ASN A 271 9.12 -10.01 -10.28
C ASN A 271 9.68 -8.86 -9.44
N GLU A 272 10.68 -8.16 -9.98
CA GLU A 272 11.23 -6.95 -9.37
C GLU A 272 10.87 -5.76 -10.24
N TRP A 273 10.32 -4.72 -9.62
CA TRP A 273 10.05 -3.45 -10.28
C TRP A 273 10.81 -2.33 -9.58
N ASN A 274 11.77 -1.74 -10.29
CA ASN A 274 12.44 -0.53 -9.85
C ASN A 274 11.46 0.65 -9.97
N VAL A 275 11.02 1.16 -8.83
CA VAL A 275 9.93 2.14 -8.73
C VAL A 275 10.24 3.44 -9.47
N CYS A 276 11.52 3.83 -9.48
CA CYS A 276 11.92 5.10 -10.04
C CYS A 276 12.64 4.98 -11.37
N GLU A 277 12.93 3.78 -11.88
CA GLU A 277 13.65 3.57 -13.16
C GLU A 277 14.91 4.48 -13.35
N ASN A 278 15.54 4.88 -12.22
CA ASN A 278 16.66 5.84 -12.08
C ASN A 278 16.33 7.34 -12.23
N GLU A 279 15.06 7.74 -12.18
CA GLU A 279 14.62 9.14 -12.21
C GLU A 279 14.94 9.87 -10.88
N PRO A 280 15.83 10.88 -10.86
CA PRO A 280 16.28 11.52 -9.62
C PRO A 280 15.15 12.23 -8.85
N TRP A 281 14.19 12.82 -9.55
CA TRP A 281 13.04 13.48 -8.92
C TRP A 281 12.11 12.48 -8.22
N CYS A 282 12.02 11.26 -8.73
CA CYS A 282 11.23 10.19 -8.09
C CYS A 282 11.92 9.73 -6.81
N LEU A 283 13.25 9.49 -6.86
CA LEU A 283 14.03 9.10 -5.68
C LEU A 283 13.92 10.16 -4.58
N ASN A 284 14.10 11.43 -4.92
CA ASN A 284 13.95 12.53 -3.97
C ASN A 284 12.55 12.58 -3.35
N GLY A 285 11.50 12.42 -4.16
CA GLY A 285 10.12 12.36 -3.65
C GLY A 285 9.89 11.18 -2.69
N ARG A 286 10.56 10.04 -2.93
CA ARG A 286 10.51 8.85 -2.05
C ARG A 286 11.30 9.03 -0.77
N GLU A 287 12.42 9.73 -0.78
CA GLU A 287 13.19 10.07 0.43
C GLU A 287 12.32 10.80 1.46
N HIS A 288 11.53 11.78 0.99
CA HIS A 288 10.58 12.52 1.82
C HIS A 288 9.48 11.63 2.43
N GLN A 289 9.00 10.63 1.69
CA GLN A 289 8.00 9.68 2.18
C GLN A 289 8.58 8.66 3.16
N LEU A 290 9.83 8.26 2.95
CA LEU A 290 10.56 7.32 3.80
C LEU A 290 11.20 7.99 5.02
N GLY A 291 11.16 9.32 5.10
CA GLY A 291 11.73 10.10 6.20
C GLY A 291 13.25 9.98 6.29
N ILE A 292 13.93 9.78 5.17
CA ILE A 292 15.39 9.61 5.12
C ILE A 292 16.08 10.87 4.61
N ASP A 293 17.40 10.94 4.84
CA ASP A 293 18.20 12.07 4.39
C ASP A 293 18.12 12.22 2.86
N SER A 294 18.12 13.48 2.39
CA SER A 294 18.13 13.75 0.95
C SER A 294 19.40 13.21 0.29
N GLU A 295 19.25 12.69 -0.93
CA GLU A 295 20.31 12.04 -1.70
C GLU A 295 20.88 10.77 -1.04
N SER A 296 20.15 10.16 -0.11
CA SER A 296 20.55 8.91 0.54
C SER A 296 19.97 7.67 -0.12
N LEU A 297 18.87 7.77 -0.87
CA LEU A 297 18.18 6.65 -1.51
C LEU A 297 18.86 6.27 -2.82
N GLU A 298 19.48 5.09 -2.83
CA GLU A 298 20.12 4.53 -4.03
C GLU A 298 19.14 3.69 -4.84
N GLU A 299 18.28 2.93 -4.15
CA GLU A 299 17.35 2.00 -4.80
C GLU A 299 16.07 1.83 -4.01
N LEU A 300 14.94 1.84 -4.73
CA LEU A 300 13.63 1.46 -4.25
C LEU A 300 13.01 0.45 -5.22
N LYS A 301 12.75 -0.76 -4.75
CA LYS A 301 12.13 -1.83 -5.55
C LYS A 301 10.88 -2.35 -4.87
N TYR A 302 9.85 -2.61 -5.66
CA TYR A 302 8.84 -3.58 -5.26
C TYR A 302 9.27 -4.97 -5.72
N ILE A 303 9.18 -5.93 -4.82
CA ILE A 303 9.39 -7.34 -5.11
C ILE A 303 8.06 -8.03 -4.94
N TRP A 304 7.62 -8.67 -6.01
CA TRP A 304 6.49 -9.57 -5.96
C TRP A 304 7.00 -10.99 -6.01
N LYS A 305 6.73 -11.76 -4.95
CA LYS A 305 7.16 -13.15 -4.84
C LYS A 305 5.93 -14.06 -4.78
N LEU A 306 5.82 -14.96 -5.75
CA LEU A 306 4.73 -15.92 -5.84
C LEU A 306 5.29 -17.32 -5.60
N ASP A 307 4.90 -17.96 -4.50
CA ASP A 307 5.39 -19.28 -4.11
C ASP A 307 4.30 -20.34 -4.36
N PHE A 308 4.45 -21.12 -5.43
CA PHE A 308 3.48 -22.13 -5.85
C PHE A 308 3.89 -23.54 -5.39
N SER A 309 2.90 -24.41 -5.27
CA SER A 309 3.07 -25.85 -5.05
C SER A 309 2.27 -26.67 -6.07
N LYS A 310 2.77 -27.87 -6.41
CA LYS A 310 2.00 -28.84 -7.23
C LYS A 310 0.84 -29.49 -6.49
N THR A 311 0.95 -29.56 -5.16
CA THR A 311 -0.15 -29.98 -4.30
C THR A 311 -0.91 -28.72 -3.89
N PRO A 312 -2.21 -28.57 -4.18
CA PRO A 312 -2.99 -27.45 -3.67
C PRO A 312 -2.85 -27.38 -2.14
N PRO A 313 -2.79 -26.18 -1.52
CA PRO A 313 -2.90 -26.06 -0.07
C PRO A 313 -4.11 -26.86 0.40
N ALA A 314 -3.93 -27.72 1.40
CA ALA A 314 -5.07 -28.39 2.01
C ALA A 314 -5.94 -27.30 2.66
N ASN A 315 -7.15 -27.11 2.13
CA ASN A 315 -8.18 -26.27 2.73
C ASN A 315 -8.47 -26.68 4.17
#